data_AF-A0A6L4A1H1-F1
#
_entry.id   AF-A0A6L4A1H1-F1
#
_cell.length_a   1.000
_cell.length_b   1.000
_cell.length_c   1.000
_cell.angle_alpha   90.00
_cell.angle_beta   90.00
_cell.angle_gamma   90.00
#
_symmetry.space_group_name_H-M   'P 1'
#
loop_
_entity.id
_entity.type
_entity.pdbx_description
1 polymer ?
#
loop_
_entity_poly.entity_id
_entity_poly.type
_entity_poly.pdbx_seq_one_letter_code
_entity_poly.pdbx_strand_id
1 'polypeptide(L)' 'MYSIDLTQISLDEFQEILLATDLTPGRRILLNDLGGVMRRLKQAGIADMAGLQKLLKNKRQYAALAAQF' A
#
# COMPACT_ATOMS: atom_id res chain seq x y z
N MET A 1 2.01 9.29 -23.83
CA MET A 1 2.19 9.47 -22.37
C MET A 1 1.50 8.29 -21.70
N TYR A 2 2.23 7.27 -21.26
CA TYR A 2 1.65 6.08 -20.63
C TYR A 2 1.31 6.43 -19.17
N SER A 3 0.06 6.83 -18.91
CA SER A 3 -0.44 6.94 -17.54
C SER A 3 -0.83 5.55 -17.08
N ILE A 4 -0.21 5.05 -16.01
CA ILE A 4 -0.64 3.81 -15.36
C ILE A 4 -1.99 4.11 -14.69
N ASP A 5 -3.01 3.31 -15.02
CA ASP A 5 -4.30 3.37 -14.34
C ASP A 5 -4.21 2.63 -13.00
N LEU A 6 -4.25 3.40 -11.91
CA LEU A 6 -4.12 2.87 -10.54
C LEU A 6 -5.39 2.18 -10.04
N THR A 7 -6.52 2.31 -10.74
CA THR A 7 -7.76 1.60 -10.39
C THR A 7 -7.73 0.12 -10.77
N GLN A 8 -6.83 -0.24 -11.69
CA GLN A 8 -6.64 -1.61 -12.17
C GLN A 8 -5.62 -2.40 -11.34
N ILE A 9 -4.98 -1.78 -10.36
CA ILE A 9 -3.97 -2.42 -9.53
C ILE A 9 -4.55 -2.58 -8.13
N SER A 10 -4.91 -3.81 -7.78
CA SER A 10 -5.37 -4.17 -6.46
C SER A 10 -4.23 -4.09 -5.43
N LEU A 11 -4.58 -3.97 -4.14
CA LEU A 11 -3.57 -4.03 -3.08
C LEU A 11 -2.86 -5.39 -3.00
N ASP A 12 -3.53 -6.47 -3.42
CA ASP A 12 -2.95 -7.81 -3.45
C ASP A 12 -1.90 -7.96 -4.55
N GLU A 13 -2.22 -7.55 -5.78
CA GLU A 13 -1.25 -7.52 -6.88
C GLU A 13 -0.04 -6.64 -6.53
N PHE A 14 -0.28 -5.49 -5.90
CA PHE A 14 0.81 -4.62 -5.46
C PHE A 14 1.68 -5.27 -4.37
N GLN A 15 1.07 -5.99 -3.42
CA GLN A 15 1.81 -6.74 -2.41
C GLN A 15 2.67 -7.83 -3.06
N GLU A 16 2.13 -8.58 -4.03
CA GLU A 16 2.87 -9.61 -4.77
C GLU A 16 4.08 -9.02 -5.52
N ILE A 17 3.90 -7.87 -6.18
CA ILE A 17 5.00 -7.15 -6.85
C ILE A 17 6.11 -6.79 -5.85
N LEU A 18 5.75 -6.27 -4.67
CA LEU A 18 6.73 -5.90 -3.64
C LEU A 18 7.49 -7.11 -3.08
N LEU A 19 6.82 -8.26 -2.92
CA LEU A 19 7.44 -9.50 -2.45
C LEU A 19 8.32 -10.17 -3.52
N ALA A 20 7.96 -10.03 -4.79
CA ALA A 20 8.74 -10.57 -5.92
C ALA A 20 9.93 -9.69 -6.31
N THR A 21 9.95 -8.43 -5.88
CA THR A 21 11.03 -7.48 -6.21
C THR A 21 12.30 -7.83 -5.43
N ASP A 22 13.44 -7.90 -6.12
CA ASP A 22 14.71 -8.12 -5.47
C ASP A 22 15.18 -6.83 -4.77
N LEU A 23 15.01 -6.79 -3.46
CA LEU A 23 15.36 -5.65 -2.63
C LEU A 23 16.77 -5.82 -2.04
N THR A 24 17.51 -4.71 -1.99
CA THR A 24 18.76 -4.65 -1.23
C THR A 24 18.54 -5.01 0.24
N PRO A 25 19.53 -5.57 0.94
CA PRO A 25 19.36 -6.03 2.32
C PRO A 25 18.75 -4.99 3.26
N GLY A 26 19.20 -3.72 3.16
CA GLY A 26 18.65 -2.63 3.97
C GLY A 26 17.20 -2.24 3.66
N ARG A 27 16.67 -2.60 2.48
CA ARG A 27 15.28 -2.35 2.09
C ARG A 27 14.35 -3.50 2.42
N ARG A 28 14.86 -4.71 2.67
CA ARG A 28 14.04 -5.86 3.08
C ARG A 28 13.26 -5.60 4.37
N ILE A 29 13.78 -4.75 5.26
CA ILE A 29 13.07 -4.33 6.47
C ILE A 29 11.71 -3.67 6.18
N LEU A 30 11.53 -3.07 5.00
CA LEU A 30 10.28 -2.45 4.58
C LEU A 30 9.19 -3.48 4.25
N LEU A 31 9.57 -4.74 4.01
CA LEU A 31 8.63 -5.85 3.83
C LEU A 31 8.18 -6.46 5.15
N ASN A 32 8.80 -6.08 6.28
CA ASN A 32 8.36 -6.55 7.59
C ASN A 32 6.94 -6.07 7.87
N ASP A 33 6.07 -7.01 8.21
CA ASP A 33 4.63 -6.79 8.44
C ASP A 33 3.87 -6.17 7.26
N LEU A 34 4.41 -6.24 6.02
CA LEU A 34 3.74 -5.72 4.82
C LEU A 34 2.32 -6.31 4.68
N GLY A 35 2.17 -7.62 4.88
CA GLY A 35 0.86 -8.28 4.81
C GLY A 35 -0.12 -7.81 5.91
N GLY A 36 0.39 -7.48 7.11
CA GLY A 36 -0.42 -6.90 8.18
C GLY A 36 -0.94 -5.51 7.81
N VAL A 37 -0.06 -4.67 7.27
CA VAL A 37 -0.41 -3.33 6.76
C VAL A 37 -1.44 -3.44 5.63
N MET A 38 -1.22 -4.30 4.63
CA MET A 38 -2.14 -4.49 3.51
C MET A 38 -3.53 -4.96 3.96
N ARG A 39 -3.60 -5.87 4.94
CA ARG A 39 -4.87 -6.32 5.52
C ARG A 39 -5.63 -5.17 6.19
N ARG A 40 -4.94 -4.34 6.97
CA ARG A 40 -5.55 -3.18 7.66
C ARG A 40 -6.04 -2.13 6.66
N LEU A 41 -5.29 -1.86 5.59
CA LEU A 41 -5.73 -0.98 4.51
C LEU A 41 -7.02 -1.49 3.85
N LYS A 42 -7.10 -2.81 3.58
CA LYS A 42 -8.33 -3.43 3.07
C LYS A 42 -9.50 -3.32 4.03
N GLN A 43 -9.27 -3.53 5.34
CA GLN A 43 -10.30 -3.35 6.38
C GLN A 43 -10.80 -1.90 6.47
N ALA A 44 -9.95 -0.92 6.16
CA ALA A 44 -10.33 0.49 6.05
C ALA A 44 -11.09 0.83 4.76
N GLY A 45 -11.42 -0.17 3.92
CA GLY A 45 -12.17 0.00 2.68
C GLY A 45 -11.32 0.37 1.46
N ILE A 46 -10.00 0.22 1.53
CA ILE A 46 -9.09 0.51 0.42
C ILE A 46 -8.90 -0.75 -0.42
N ALA A 47 -9.35 -0.72 -1.67
CA ALA A 47 -9.29 -1.87 -2.58
C ALA A 47 -8.12 -1.81 -3.59
N ASP A 48 -7.74 -0.61 -4.01
CA ASP A 48 -6.81 -0.39 -5.12
C ASP A 48 -5.79 0.73 -4.83
N MET A 49 -4.80 0.85 -5.72
CA MET A 49 -3.73 1.84 -5.61
C MET A 49 -4.23 3.29 -5.75
N ALA A 50 -5.36 3.53 -6.43
CA ALA A 50 -5.96 4.85 -6.51
C ALA A 50 -6.56 5.26 -5.15
N GLY A 51 -7.23 4.34 -4.45
CA GLY A 51 -7.74 4.52 -3.10
C GLY A 51 -6.62 4.78 -2.10
N LEU A 52 -5.53 3.99 -2.18
CA LEU A 52 -4.35 4.21 -1.35
C LEU A 52 -3.72 5.59 -1.61
N GLN A 53 -3.60 5.99 -2.87
CA GLN A 53 -3.07 7.31 -3.23
C GLN A 53 -3.94 8.44 -2.66
N LYS A 54 -5.27 8.30 -2.70
CA LYS A 54 -6.20 9.28 -2.11
C LYS A 54 -6.00 9.42 -0.59
N LEU A 55 -5.87 8.29 0.11
CA LEU A 55 -5.58 8.29 1.55
C LEU A 55 -4.27 9.04 1.85
N LEU A 56 -3.19 8.69 1.14
CA LEU A 56 -1.86 9.25 1.38
C LEU A 56 -1.77 10.75 1.04
N LYS A 57 -2.55 11.22 0.06
CA LYS A 57 -2.68 12.66 -0.25
C LYS A 57 -3.34 13.43 0.89
N ASN A 58 -4.20 12.78 1.69
CA ASN A 58 -4.87 13.39 2.83
C ASN A 58 -4.13 13.10 4.14
N LYS A 59 -3.20 14.00 4.49
CA LYS A 59 -2.36 13.90 5.70
C LYS A 59 -3.17 13.67 6.99
N ARG A 60 -4.39 14.21 7.09
CA ARG A 60 -5.24 14.05 8.28
C ARG A 60 -5.81 12.64 8.39
N GLN A 61 -6.27 12.07 7.26
CA GLN A 61 -6.81 10.71 7.22
C GLN A 61 -5.71 9.66 7.38
N TYR A 62 -4.56 9.89 6.74
CA TYR A 62 -3.37 9.07 6.92
C TYR A 62 -2.93 9.02 8.39
N ALA A 63 -2.84 10.18 9.07
CA ALA A 63 -2.44 10.22 10.48
C ALA A 63 -3.46 9.53 11.40
N ALA A 64 -4.76 9.68 11.12
CA ALA A 64 -5.81 9.01 11.88
C ALA A 64 -5.77 7.49 11.73
N LEU A 65 -5.46 6.99 10.51
CA LEU A 65 -5.26 5.57 10.28
C LEU A 65 -4.00 5.09 11.01
N ALA A 66 -2.88 5.80 10.88
CA ALA A 66 -1.59 5.49 11.52
C ALA A 66 -1.67 5.42 13.06
N ALA A 67 -2.55 6.19 13.70
CA ALA A 67 -2.76 6.15 15.14
C ALA A 67 -3.49 4.88 15.64
N GLN A 68 -4.01 4.05 14.73
CA GLN A 68 -4.63 2.75 15.03
C GLN A 68 -3.62 1.59 14.96
N PHE A 69 -2.32 1.90 14.79
CA PHE A 69 -1.23 0.92 14.66
C PHE A 69 -0.40 0.76 15.93
#